data_AF-A0A8H5M7S2-F1
#
_entry.id   AF-A0A8H5M7S2-F1
#
_cell.length_a   1.000
_cell.length_b   1.000
_cell.length_c   1.000
_cell.angle_alpha   90.00
_cell.angle_beta   90.00
_cell.angle_gamma   90.00
#
_symmetry.space_group_name_H-M   'P 1'
#
loop_
_entity.id
_entity.type
_entity.pdbx_description
1 polymer ?
#
loop_
_entity_poly.entity_id
_entity_poly.type
_entity_poly.pdbx_seq_one_letter_code
_entity_poly.pdbx_strand_id
1 'polypeptide(L)'
;MRKSQKNALFSRIALQLHTQPSLARLLADPLLFRRPKIGPASELQNLFGAMQCPLVEALRQFKQWFQAQPRQSSLISSALEDAESRKTSSIAKRRRIGEKLHLNPNSSRSKIASEILWNGVRVIKVSRLCRPYPTIDCWIVETKEIWHKWYRHIYFGKQPDKRIRRRKMKMVDSRYLQEDLAEDESALYVDCKTEILVGGAIRNTCESRKILRYIQSVVAENTADRISVRKEDAGVLAIAGWCAGSRSRTTFDWVKNLLGTQSKEQKMEYEYRAASAFALFWNMVKSLGPEEVRRDLEAFASTDGLYRMDSAIWGGGREQQYSVMLDEEELLFQGADMAPPSGVFGRNYARFVHRERQPHRWSVSWTTYRLQSSGTELGGHFYLCNWGIRIRAATSTMVFWKPEEWHGTSLPNMVPHEDTLISDGMAIVTSNRLPGAFKKFWEGTISYEELVKLERKIAQVNDEVEVPVRRKRVLRKRA
;
A
#
# COMPACT_ATOMS: atom_id res chain seq x y z
N MET A 1 21.92 40.01 -28.78
CA MET A 1 20.50 39.80 -28.44
C MET A 1 19.94 41.04 -27.77
N ARG A 2 18.82 41.62 -28.24
CA ARG A 2 18.21 42.83 -27.66
C ARG A 2 17.66 42.51 -26.25
N LYS A 3 17.60 43.49 -25.34
CA LYS A 3 17.16 43.32 -23.93
C LYS A 3 15.79 42.61 -23.81
N SER A 4 14.88 42.88 -24.74
CA SER A 4 13.56 42.23 -24.84
C SER A 4 13.64 40.73 -25.15
N GLN A 5 14.57 40.32 -26.03
CA GLN A 5 14.79 38.92 -26.37
C GLN A 5 15.46 38.14 -25.23
N LYS A 6 16.33 38.80 -24.44
CA LYS A 6 16.89 38.23 -23.21
C LYS A 6 15.80 37.95 -22.18
N ASN A 7 14.96 38.95 -21.89
CA ASN A 7 13.89 38.79 -20.89
C ASN A 7 12.88 37.72 -21.30
N ALA A 8 12.51 37.63 -22.59
CA ALA A 8 11.61 36.58 -23.09
C ALA A 8 12.23 35.17 -22.98
N LEU A 9 13.53 35.04 -23.22
CA LEU A 9 14.25 33.77 -23.04
C LEU A 9 14.32 33.38 -21.55
N PHE A 10 14.61 34.33 -20.66
CA PHE A 10 14.66 34.08 -19.21
C PHE A 10 13.29 33.74 -18.63
N SER A 11 12.22 34.42 -19.03
CA SER A 11 10.87 34.06 -18.62
C SER A 11 10.46 32.68 -19.11
N ARG A 12 10.89 32.25 -20.30
CA ARG A 12 10.62 30.89 -20.82
C ARG A 12 11.42 29.81 -20.09
N ILE A 13 12.70 30.06 -19.79
CA ILE A 13 13.54 29.14 -19.02
C ILE A 13 13.00 29.02 -17.58
N ALA A 14 12.65 30.14 -16.94
CA ALA A 14 12.06 30.14 -15.60
C ALA A 14 10.71 29.39 -15.57
N LEU A 15 9.86 29.59 -16.60
CA LEU A 15 8.59 28.87 -16.74
C LEU A 15 8.79 27.37 -16.99
N GLN A 16 9.79 26.98 -17.80
CA GLN A 16 10.13 25.57 -18.04
C GLN A 16 10.73 24.89 -16.80
N LEU A 17 11.57 25.59 -16.03
CA LEU A 17 12.14 25.04 -14.79
C LEU A 17 11.10 24.94 -13.67
N HIS A 18 10.12 25.84 -13.66
CA HIS A 18 8.99 25.80 -12.72
C HIS A 18 7.98 24.69 -13.06
N THR A 19 7.81 24.38 -14.35
CA THR A 19 6.86 23.36 -14.81
C THR A 19 7.46 21.97 -15.00
N GLN A 20 8.79 21.83 -14.98
CA GLN A 20 9.50 20.55 -15.12
C GLN A 20 10.57 20.36 -14.04
N PRO A 21 10.21 19.83 -12.85
CA PRO A 21 11.13 19.62 -11.73
C PRO A 21 12.31 18.69 -12.07
N SER A 22 12.15 17.79 -13.05
CA SER A 22 13.20 16.92 -13.58
C SER A 22 14.29 17.70 -14.32
N LEU A 23 13.92 18.76 -15.07
CA LEU A 23 14.87 19.63 -15.77
C LEU A 23 15.66 20.50 -14.79
N ALA A 24 15.01 20.99 -13.73
CA ALA A 24 15.66 21.69 -12.62
C ALA A 24 16.65 20.79 -11.86
N ARG A 25 16.31 19.50 -11.64
CA ARG A 25 17.23 18.52 -11.05
C ARG A 25 18.42 18.18 -11.97
N LEU A 26 18.19 18.11 -13.28
CA LEU A 26 19.24 17.85 -14.28
C LEU A 26 20.27 19.00 -14.34
N LEU A 27 19.80 20.25 -14.27
CA LEU A 27 20.68 21.43 -14.25
C LEU A 27 21.38 21.67 -12.91
N ALA A 28 20.86 21.07 -11.83
CA ALA A 28 21.45 21.11 -10.50
C ALA A 28 22.52 20.02 -10.27
N ASP A 29 22.79 19.14 -11.25
CA ASP A 29 23.82 18.09 -11.14
C ASP A 29 25.22 18.64 -11.53
N PRO A 30 26.17 18.77 -10.58
CA PRO A 30 27.53 19.25 -10.87
C PRO A 30 28.33 18.28 -11.76
N LEU A 31 27.91 17.02 -11.86
CA LEU A 31 28.63 15.98 -12.63
C LEU A 31 28.44 16.12 -14.14
N LEU A 32 27.37 16.77 -14.59
CA LEU A 32 27.15 17.14 -16.00
C LEU A 32 28.29 18.02 -16.57
N PHE A 33 29.09 18.64 -15.69
CA PHE A 33 30.13 19.59 -16.07
C PHE A 33 31.57 19.12 -15.77
N ARG A 34 31.78 17.91 -15.23
CA ARG A 34 33.12 17.46 -14.77
C ARG A 34 33.81 16.38 -15.60
N ARG A 35 33.17 15.70 -16.57
CA ARG A 35 33.87 14.74 -17.45
C ARG A 35 33.30 14.68 -18.87
N PRO A 36 34.08 14.97 -19.93
CA PRO A 36 33.71 14.67 -21.31
C PRO A 36 34.22 13.26 -21.66
N LYS A 37 33.52 12.20 -21.22
CA LYS A 37 33.72 10.85 -21.77
C LYS A 37 32.37 10.17 -21.94
N ILE A 38 31.81 10.37 -23.13
CA ILE A 38 30.86 9.55 -23.90
C ILE A 38 29.57 9.10 -23.16
N GLY A 39 28.44 9.69 -23.59
CA GLY A 39 27.02 9.36 -23.27
C GLY A 39 26.40 10.35 -22.29
N PRO A 40 25.44 11.25 -22.68
CA PRO A 40 24.16 10.94 -23.34
C PRO A 40 23.80 11.96 -24.44
N ALA A 41 24.68 12.16 -25.43
CA ALA A 41 24.43 13.13 -26.50
C ALA A 41 23.27 12.71 -27.44
N SER A 42 23.06 11.41 -27.62
CA SER A 42 22.02 10.85 -28.49
C SER A 42 20.61 10.91 -27.89
N GLU A 43 20.46 10.76 -26.57
CA GLU A 43 19.16 10.85 -25.90
C GLU A 43 18.69 12.31 -25.78
N LEU A 44 19.61 13.25 -25.58
CA LEU A 44 19.32 14.69 -25.62
C LEU A 44 19.03 15.19 -27.04
N GLN A 45 19.60 14.58 -28.08
CA GLN A 45 19.27 14.92 -29.47
C GLN A 45 17.86 14.46 -29.86
N ASN A 46 17.42 13.29 -29.40
CA ASN A 46 16.10 12.76 -29.71
C ASN A 46 14.96 13.45 -28.94
N LEU A 47 15.22 13.95 -27.72
CA LEU A 47 14.20 14.66 -26.92
C LEU A 47 13.92 16.10 -27.40
N PHE A 48 14.80 16.72 -28.19
CA PHE A 48 14.74 18.16 -28.48
C PHE A 48 14.78 18.53 -29.97
N GLY A 49 14.57 17.56 -30.88
CA GLY A 49 14.67 17.71 -32.34
C GLY A 49 13.70 18.70 -33.03
N ALA A 50 12.89 19.47 -32.29
CA ALA A 50 11.88 20.37 -32.86
C ALA A 50 12.00 21.85 -32.44
N MET A 51 13.06 22.27 -31.75
CA MET A 51 13.29 23.68 -31.42
C MET A 51 14.61 24.19 -32.00
N GLN A 52 14.54 25.13 -32.95
CA GLN A 52 15.68 25.83 -33.56
C GLN A 52 16.36 26.83 -32.60
N CYS A 53 16.67 26.39 -31.38
CA CYS A 53 17.68 26.99 -30.53
C CYS A 53 18.32 25.84 -29.76
N PRO A 54 19.57 25.45 -30.06
CA PRO A 54 20.20 24.33 -29.38
C PRO A 54 20.30 24.68 -27.89
N LEU A 55 19.63 23.89 -27.03
CA LEU A 55 19.70 24.02 -25.57
C LEU A 55 21.14 24.13 -25.06
N VAL A 56 22.06 23.46 -25.75
CA VAL A 56 23.51 23.53 -25.53
C VAL A 56 24.07 24.94 -25.71
N GLU A 57 23.62 25.68 -26.72
CA GLU A 57 24.01 27.06 -26.99
C GLU A 57 23.38 28.03 -25.98
N ALA A 58 22.12 27.79 -25.60
CA ALA A 58 21.46 28.54 -24.53
C ALA A 58 22.14 28.32 -23.16
N LEU A 59 22.52 27.09 -22.83
CA LEU A 59 23.26 26.74 -21.61
C LEU A 59 24.70 27.30 -21.65
N ARG A 60 25.34 27.32 -22.81
CA ARG A 60 26.67 27.93 -23.00
C ARG A 60 26.62 29.45 -22.82
N GLN A 61 25.63 30.13 -23.42
CA GLN A 61 25.42 31.56 -23.25
C GLN A 61 25.00 31.92 -21.82
N PHE A 62 24.20 31.06 -21.17
CA PHE A 62 23.87 31.20 -19.75
C PHE A 62 25.13 31.08 -18.89
N LYS A 63 25.97 30.05 -19.11
CA LYS A 63 27.24 29.86 -18.40
C LYS A 63 28.22 31.03 -18.60
N GLN A 64 28.33 31.56 -19.82
CA GLN A 64 29.20 32.71 -20.11
C GLN A 64 28.68 34.01 -19.47
N TRP A 65 27.38 34.27 -19.56
CA TRP A 65 26.75 35.41 -18.88
C TRP A 65 26.89 35.29 -17.35
N PHE A 66 26.80 34.07 -16.83
CA PHE A 66 26.92 33.74 -15.42
C PHE A 66 28.32 33.97 -14.86
N GLN A 67 29.34 33.47 -15.55
CA GLN A 67 30.75 33.67 -15.19
C GLN A 67 31.17 35.15 -15.22
N ALA A 68 30.42 36.01 -15.92
CA ALA A 68 30.63 37.44 -15.99
C ALA A 68 29.91 38.25 -14.87
N GLN A 69 29.30 37.61 -13.87
CA GLN A 69 28.61 38.27 -12.74
C GLN A 69 29.36 38.03 -11.40
N PRO A 70 30.35 38.87 -11.03
CA PRO A 70 31.20 38.66 -9.83
C PRO A 70 30.43 38.59 -8.51
N ARG A 71 29.28 39.27 -8.42
CA ARG A 71 28.46 39.36 -7.20
C ARG A 71 27.47 38.20 -7.00
N GLN A 72 27.22 37.37 -8.03
CA GLN A 72 26.29 36.23 -7.95
C GLN A 72 27.00 34.88 -7.73
N SER A 73 28.33 34.84 -7.89
CA SER A 73 29.14 33.64 -7.67
C SER A 73 29.07 33.13 -6.23
N SER A 74 29.05 34.01 -5.23
CA SER A 74 29.00 33.62 -3.81
C SER A 74 27.64 33.07 -3.38
N LEU A 75 26.55 33.72 -3.80
CA LEU A 75 25.17 33.26 -3.51
C LEU A 75 24.89 31.88 -4.11
N ILE A 76 25.42 31.59 -5.30
CA ILE A 76 25.18 30.31 -5.97
C ILE A 76 26.16 29.24 -5.52
N SER A 77 27.40 29.59 -5.17
CA SER A 77 28.29 28.64 -4.49
C SER A 77 27.67 28.21 -3.16
N SER A 78 27.13 29.16 -2.37
CA SER A 78 26.38 28.86 -1.15
C SER A 78 25.13 28.01 -1.42
N ALA A 79 24.34 28.33 -2.46
CA ALA A 79 23.16 27.53 -2.80
C ALA A 79 23.51 26.11 -3.29
N LEU A 80 24.63 25.94 -4.00
CA LEU A 80 25.14 24.64 -4.45
C LEU A 80 25.71 23.83 -3.29
N GLU A 81 26.47 24.46 -2.39
CA GLU A 81 26.96 23.86 -1.14
C GLU A 81 25.78 23.43 -0.26
N ASP A 82 24.75 24.27 -0.13
CA ASP A 82 23.51 23.92 0.56
C ASP A 82 22.79 22.74 -0.12
N ALA A 83 22.73 22.71 -1.45
CA ALA A 83 22.12 21.61 -2.21
C ALA A 83 22.91 20.30 -2.07
N GLU A 84 24.24 20.34 -2.13
CA GLU A 84 25.13 19.19 -1.92
C GLU A 84 25.05 18.68 -0.47
N SER A 85 25.02 19.60 0.50
CA SER A 85 24.82 19.28 1.92
C SER A 85 23.47 18.60 2.16
N ARG A 86 22.39 19.13 1.58
CA ARG A 86 21.04 18.50 1.63
C ARG A 86 21.03 17.14 0.96
N LYS A 87 21.66 16.99 -0.21
CA LYS A 87 21.77 15.70 -0.92
C LYS A 87 22.51 14.66 -0.07
N THR A 88 23.63 15.05 0.54
CA THR A 88 24.45 14.19 1.39
C THR A 88 23.68 13.78 2.66
N SER A 89 23.01 14.73 3.29
CA SER A 89 22.13 14.49 4.44
C SER A 89 20.98 13.53 4.10
N SER A 90 20.31 13.74 2.97
CA SER A 90 19.22 12.87 2.51
C SER A 90 19.69 11.46 2.17
N ILE A 91 20.87 11.30 1.53
CA ILE A 91 21.49 9.98 1.30
C ILE A 91 21.80 9.28 2.63
N ALA A 92 22.39 9.98 3.59
CA ALA A 92 22.70 9.44 4.91
C ALA A 92 21.43 9.04 5.68
N LYS A 93 20.38 9.87 5.62
CA LYS A 93 19.06 9.60 6.22
C LYS A 93 18.40 8.38 5.58
N ARG A 94 18.37 8.30 4.24
CA ARG A 94 17.88 7.12 3.49
C ARG A 94 18.63 5.86 3.87
N ARG A 95 19.96 5.91 3.92
CA ARG A 95 20.77 4.76 4.34
C ARG A 95 20.42 4.31 5.76
N ARG A 96 20.33 5.25 6.71
CA ARG A 96 19.96 4.95 8.11
C ARG A 96 18.58 4.32 8.22
N ILE A 97 17.64 4.74 7.38
CA ILE A 97 16.28 4.19 7.36
C ILE A 97 16.26 2.82 6.69
N GLY A 98 16.98 2.65 5.58
CA GLY A 98 17.19 1.36 4.96
C GLY A 98 17.80 0.36 5.93
N GLU A 99 18.75 0.79 6.78
CA GLU A 99 19.30 -0.02 7.88
C GLU A 99 18.22 -0.38 8.92
N LYS A 100 17.41 0.58 9.39
CA LYS A 100 16.32 0.37 10.38
C LYS A 100 15.13 -0.46 9.89
N LEU A 101 14.95 -0.53 8.58
CA LEU A 101 13.88 -1.28 7.92
C LEU A 101 14.40 -2.54 7.24
N HIS A 102 15.68 -2.86 7.44
CA HIS A 102 16.36 -4.01 6.86
C HIS A 102 16.42 -4.05 5.32
N LEU A 103 16.12 -2.94 4.64
CA LEU A 103 15.98 -2.84 3.17
C LEU A 103 17.31 -2.96 2.41
N ASN A 104 18.46 -2.89 3.10
CA ASN A 104 19.77 -3.10 2.49
C ASN A 104 20.44 -4.38 3.03
N PRO A 105 20.12 -5.56 2.48
CA PRO A 105 20.64 -6.84 2.98
C PRO A 105 22.16 -6.97 2.83
N ASN A 106 22.80 -6.13 2.02
CA ASN A 106 24.26 -6.14 1.84
C ASN A 106 25.00 -5.32 2.91
N SER A 107 24.31 -4.46 3.66
CA SER A 107 24.94 -3.72 4.74
C SER A 107 25.16 -4.60 5.97
N SER A 108 26.36 -4.58 6.55
CA SER A 108 26.67 -5.39 7.75
C SER A 108 25.71 -5.11 8.91
N ARG A 109 25.28 -3.86 9.08
CA ARG A 109 24.28 -3.48 10.10
C ARG A 109 22.92 -4.12 9.88
N SER A 110 22.42 -4.12 8.64
CA SER A 110 21.14 -4.77 8.33
C SER A 110 21.23 -6.28 8.55
N LYS A 111 22.34 -6.92 8.14
CA LYS A 111 22.57 -8.35 8.40
C LYS A 111 22.54 -8.66 9.90
N ILE A 112 23.29 -7.91 10.71
CA ILE A 112 23.31 -8.08 12.17
C ILE A 112 21.92 -7.83 12.76
N ALA A 113 21.23 -6.77 12.36
CA ALA A 113 19.91 -6.46 12.89
C ALA A 113 18.87 -7.54 12.51
N SER A 114 18.92 -8.04 11.27
CA SER A 114 18.08 -9.16 10.83
C SER A 114 18.43 -10.44 11.59
N GLU A 115 19.71 -10.73 11.81
CA GLU A 115 20.16 -11.89 12.58
C GLU A 115 19.71 -11.81 14.03
N ILE A 116 19.82 -10.65 14.69
CA ILE A 116 19.29 -10.43 16.05
C ILE A 116 17.79 -10.66 16.08
N LEU A 117 17.05 -10.11 15.10
CA LEU A 117 15.61 -10.31 15.02
C LEU A 117 15.28 -11.80 14.87
N TRP A 118 15.93 -12.49 13.94
CA TRP A 118 15.72 -13.92 13.66
C TRP A 118 16.15 -14.82 14.81
N ASN A 119 17.19 -14.47 15.57
CA ASN A 119 17.58 -15.18 16.80
C ASN A 119 16.50 -15.11 17.89
N GLY A 120 15.65 -14.07 17.85
CA GLY A 120 14.47 -13.95 18.71
C GLY A 120 13.22 -14.68 18.20
N VAL A 121 13.24 -15.23 16.97
CA VAL A 121 12.10 -15.94 16.38
C VAL A 121 12.16 -17.41 16.76
N ARG A 122 11.22 -17.86 17.59
CA ARG A 122 11.10 -19.29 17.92
C ARG A 122 10.53 -20.06 16.74
N VAL A 123 11.03 -21.27 16.50
CA VAL A 123 10.39 -22.24 15.58
C VAL A 123 9.70 -23.31 16.41
N ILE A 124 8.36 -23.35 16.34
CA ILE A 124 7.53 -24.20 17.19
C ILE A 124 6.87 -25.27 16.32
N LYS A 125 6.99 -26.53 16.73
CA LYS A 125 6.34 -27.67 16.07
C LYS A 125 4.90 -27.80 16.57
N VAL A 126 3.93 -27.79 15.67
CA VAL A 126 2.50 -27.91 15.99
C VAL A 126 1.87 -29.07 15.25
N SER A 127 0.85 -29.67 15.83
CA SER A 127 0.07 -30.72 15.18
C SER A 127 -1.15 -30.12 14.50
N ARG A 128 -1.56 -30.66 13.35
CA ARG A 128 -2.84 -30.29 12.75
C ARG A 128 -3.99 -30.80 13.63
N LEU A 129 -4.94 -29.93 13.96
CA LEU A 129 -6.12 -30.33 14.72
C LEU A 129 -7.05 -31.22 13.87
N CYS A 130 -7.71 -32.18 14.51
CA CYS A 130 -8.75 -32.99 13.87
C CYS A 130 -9.97 -32.15 13.48
N ARG A 131 -10.25 -31.09 14.25
CA ARG A 131 -11.29 -30.10 13.97
C ARG A 131 -10.72 -28.70 14.17
N PRO A 132 -10.90 -27.78 13.22
CA PRO A 132 -10.39 -26.42 13.36
C PRO A 132 -10.97 -25.70 14.58
N TYR A 133 -10.12 -24.94 15.26
CA TYR A 133 -10.47 -24.13 16.41
C TYR A 133 -9.82 -22.73 16.34
N PRO A 134 -10.57 -21.63 16.49
CA PRO A 134 -12.02 -21.54 16.69
C PRO A 134 -12.86 -22.17 15.56
N THR A 135 -14.13 -22.46 15.87
CA THR A 135 -15.01 -23.23 14.98
C THR A 135 -15.29 -22.49 13.67
N ILE A 136 -15.33 -23.25 12.57
CA ILE A 136 -15.65 -22.77 11.22
C ILE A 136 -16.98 -21.99 11.19
N ASP A 137 -17.04 -20.96 10.35
CA ASP A 137 -18.25 -20.16 10.09
C ASP A 137 -18.82 -19.44 11.33
N CYS A 138 -17.97 -19.19 12.33
CA CYS A 138 -18.30 -18.45 13.54
C CYS A 138 -17.45 -17.18 13.66
N TRP A 139 -18.07 -16.11 14.16
CA TRP A 139 -17.37 -14.94 14.66
C TRP A 139 -16.63 -15.30 15.95
N ILE A 140 -15.37 -14.87 16.06
CA ILE A 140 -14.51 -15.17 17.20
C ILE A 140 -14.61 -14.01 18.19
N VAL A 141 -14.82 -14.32 19.47
CA VAL A 141 -14.97 -13.32 20.54
C VAL A 141 -14.09 -13.70 21.72
N GLU A 142 -13.24 -12.77 22.18
CA GLU A 142 -12.32 -13.04 23.30
C GLU A 142 -13.01 -12.97 24.67
N THR A 143 -13.95 -12.03 24.85
CA THR A 143 -14.58 -11.77 26.16
C THR A 143 -16.09 -11.58 26.09
N LYS A 144 -16.75 -11.70 27.24
CA LYS A 144 -18.16 -11.32 27.39
C LYS A 144 -18.39 -9.87 27.02
N GLU A 145 -17.48 -8.95 27.32
CA GLU A 145 -17.66 -7.54 26.99
C GLU A 145 -17.77 -7.32 25.47
N ILE A 146 -16.83 -7.88 24.71
CA ILE A 146 -16.83 -7.83 23.25
C ILE A 146 -18.13 -8.48 22.72
N TRP A 147 -18.54 -9.61 23.30
CA TRP A 147 -19.79 -10.26 22.95
C TRP A 147 -20.98 -9.29 23.06
N HIS A 148 -21.14 -8.60 24.19
CA HIS A 148 -22.27 -7.69 24.40
C HIS A 148 -22.25 -6.52 23.41
N LYS A 149 -21.08 -5.93 23.15
CA LYS A 149 -20.90 -4.84 22.18
C LYS A 149 -21.35 -5.24 20.77
N TRP A 150 -21.03 -6.46 20.33
CA TRP A 150 -21.33 -6.93 18.98
C TRP A 150 -22.67 -7.67 18.82
N TYR A 151 -23.27 -8.15 19.90
CA TYR A 151 -24.43 -9.04 19.85
C TYR A 151 -25.58 -8.49 19.00
N ARG A 152 -26.00 -7.26 19.27
CA ARG A 152 -27.11 -6.65 18.53
C ARG A 152 -26.79 -6.49 17.05
N HIS A 153 -25.58 -6.05 16.71
CA HIS A 153 -25.16 -5.84 15.33
C HIS A 153 -25.11 -7.18 14.55
N ILE A 154 -24.46 -8.20 15.10
CA ILE A 154 -24.30 -9.51 14.44
C ILE A 154 -25.66 -10.21 14.23
N TYR A 155 -26.53 -10.24 15.26
CA TYR A 155 -27.77 -11.02 15.21
C TYR A 155 -28.96 -10.27 14.64
N PHE A 156 -29.01 -8.94 14.79
CA PHE A 156 -30.20 -8.14 14.45
C PHE A 156 -29.89 -6.90 13.60
N GLY A 157 -28.62 -6.50 13.48
CA GLY A 157 -28.19 -5.33 12.70
C GLY A 157 -28.48 -5.48 11.20
N LYS A 158 -28.67 -4.37 10.49
CA LYS A 158 -28.96 -4.38 9.05
C LYS A 158 -27.83 -5.08 8.27
N GLN A 159 -28.17 -6.11 7.50
CA GLN A 159 -27.23 -6.77 6.59
C GLN A 159 -27.28 -6.12 5.20
N PRO A 160 -26.13 -5.74 4.62
CA PRO A 160 -26.05 -5.29 3.24
C PRO A 160 -26.65 -6.28 2.22
N ASP A 161 -26.38 -7.58 2.36
CA ASP A 161 -26.95 -8.64 1.54
C ASP A 161 -27.78 -9.61 2.40
N LYS A 162 -29.11 -9.47 2.31
CA LYS A 162 -30.08 -10.29 3.06
C LYS A 162 -30.04 -11.78 2.72
N ARG A 163 -29.40 -12.17 1.60
CA ARG A 163 -29.25 -13.58 1.20
C ARG A 163 -28.18 -14.30 2.00
N ILE A 164 -27.27 -13.56 2.65
CA ILE A 164 -26.20 -14.13 3.46
C ILE A 164 -26.74 -14.49 4.84
N ARG A 165 -26.65 -15.77 5.20
CA ARG A 165 -27.02 -16.27 6.52
C ARG A 165 -26.13 -15.63 7.60
N ARG A 166 -26.75 -15.19 8.70
CA ARG A 166 -26.03 -14.71 9.89
C ARG A 166 -25.20 -15.81 10.54
N ARG A 167 -23.99 -15.43 10.93
CA ARG A 167 -23.04 -16.31 11.61
C ARG A 167 -23.16 -16.17 13.11
N LYS A 168 -22.97 -17.27 13.82
CA LYS A 168 -22.98 -17.27 15.28
C LYS A 168 -21.69 -16.65 15.81
N MET A 169 -21.76 -16.03 16.98
CA MET A 169 -20.57 -15.69 17.74
C MET A 169 -20.15 -16.88 18.61
N LYS A 170 -18.84 -17.06 18.78
CA LYS A 170 -18.26 -18.09 19.65
C LYS A 170 -17.16 -17.47 20.51
N MET A 171 -17.33 -17.63 21.82
CA MET A 171 -16.30 -17.24 22.77
C MET A 171 -15.13 -18.22 22.69
N VAL A 172 -13.92 -17.66 22.72
CA VAL A 172 -12.68 -18.43 22.74
C VAL A 172 -12.52 -19.07 24.11
N ASP A 173 -12.07 -20.32 24.10
CA ASP A 173 -11.69 -21.12 25.24
C ASP A 173 -10.26 -21.59 24.97
N SER A 174 -9.32 -20.99 25.69
CA SER A 174 -7.89 -21.16 25.46
C SER A 174 -7.41 -22.60 25.64
N ARG A 175 -8.18 -23.46 26.32
CA ARG A 175 -7.85 -24.87 26.51
C ARG A 175 -7.86 -25.68 25.21
N TYR A 176 -8.50 -25.16 24.15
CA TYR A 176 -8.50 -25.79 22.82
C TYR A 176 -7.44 -25.21 21.87
N LEU A 177 -6.68 -24.19 22.32
CA LEU A 177 -5.53 -23.70 21.59
C LEU A 177 -4.31 -24.57 21.90
N GLN A 178 -3.52 -24.85 20.88
CA GLN A 178 -2.18 -25.43 21.06
C GLN A 178 -1.18 -24.34 21.42
N GLU A 179 -1.33 -23.15 20.83
CA GLU A 179 -0.38 -22.05 20.97
C GLU A 179 -1.11 -20.71 21.05
N ASP A 180 -0.57 -19.82 21.87
CA ASP A 180 -1.09 -18.46 22.10
C ASP A 180 0.08 -17.48 22.14
N LEU A 181 0.45 -16.97 20.95
CA LEU A 181 1.62 -16.11 20.78
C LEU A 181 1.38 -14.74 21.40
N ALA A 182 2.17 -14.40 22.41
CA ALA A 182 2.08 -13.11 23.10
C ALA A 182 2.46 -11.93 22.19
N GLU A 183 2.10 -10.72 22.63
CA GLU A 183 2.22 -9.47 21.86
C GLU A 183 3.69 -9.04 21.62
N ASP A 184 4.59 -9.50 22.46
CA ASP A 184 6.03 -9.25 22.46
C ASP A 184 6.86 -10.43 21.94
N GLU A 185 6.22 -11.56 21.64
CA GLU A 185 6.89 -12.77 21.15
C GLU A 185 6.79 -12.92 19.63
N SER A 186 7.88 -13.38 19.01
CA SER A 186 7.93 -13.81 17.61
C SER A 186 8.03 -15.32 17.52
N ALA A 187 7.26 -15.93 16.62
CA ALA A 187 7.34 -17.35 16.36
C ALA A 187 6.89 -17.70 14.94
N LEU A 188 7.58 -18.68 14.35
CA LEU A 188 7.13 -19.43 13.18
C LEU A 188 6.70 -20.83 13.62
N TYR A 189 5.61 -21.29 13.01
CA TYR A 189 5.05 -22.59 13.30
C TYR A 189 5.27 -23.52 12.12
N VAL A 190 5.76 -24.72 12.41
CA VAL A 190 5.96 -25.78 11.41
C VAL A 190 5.12 -26.99 11.81
N ASP A 191 4.61 -27.71 10.81
CA ASP A 191 3.89 -28.96 11.04
C ASP A 191 4.87 -30.00 11.64
N CYS A 192 4.51 -30.58 12.79
CA CYS A 192 5.35 -31.57 13.46
C CYS A 192 5.63 -32.82 12.63
N LYS A 193 4.79 -33.13 11.63
CA LYS A 193 4.93 -34.31 10.76
C LYS A 193 5.73 -34.04 9.49
N THR A 194 5.52 -32.88 8.87
CA THR A 194 6.10 -32.56 7.56
C THR A 194 7.24 -31.56 7.64
N GLU A 195 7.41 -30.90 8.79
CA GLU A 195 8.34 -29.79 9.02
C GLU A 195 8.14 -28.58 8.09
N ILE A 196 7.01 -28.54 7.38
CA ILE A 196 6.64 -27.44 6.49
C ILE A 196 6.04 -26.30 7.31
N LEU A 197 6.42 -25.06 7.00
CA LEU A 197 5.85 -23.85 7.61
C LEU A 197 4.32 -23.81 7.44
N VAL A 198 3.61 -23.52 8.53
CA VAL A 198 2.14 -23.37 8.56
C VAL A 198 1.70 -21.92 8.70
N GLY A 199 2.54 -21.08 9.32
CA GLY A 199 2.34 -19.66 9.51
C GLY A 199 3.14 -19.13 10.69
N GLY A 200 2.86 -17.90 11.12
CA GLY A 200 3.52 -17.32 12.28
C GLY A 200 3.49 -15.80 12.27
N ALA A 201 4.21 -15.21 13.22
CA ALA A 201 4.35 -13.77 13.30
C ALA A 201 5.76 -13.35 13.73
N ILE A 202 6.21 -12.23 13.18
CA ILE A 202 7.45 -11.55 13.56
C ILE A 202 7.06 -10.17 14.11
N ARG A 203 7.49 -9.87 15.32
CA ARG A 203 7.25 -8.60 16.03
C ARG A 203 8.33 -7.58 15.69
N ASN A 204 8.05 -6.31 16.03
CA ASN A 204 9.02 -5.22 15.93
C ASN A 204 9.68 -5.09 14.54
N THR A 205 8.95 -5.42 13.48
CA THR A 205 9.46 -5.43 12.09
C THR A 205 9.87 -4.05 11.57
N CYS A 206 9.38 -2.98 12.21
CA CYS A 206 9.80 -1.61 12.00
C CYS A 206 10.01 -0.90 13.34
N GLU A 207 11.25 -0.52 13.64
CA GLU A 207 11.61 0.24 14.84
C GLU A 207 11.27 1.73 14.73
N SER A 208 11.11 2.23 13.51
CA SER A 208 10.91 3.66 13.26
C SER A 208 9.45 4.06 13.48
N ARG A 209 9.16 4.63 14.66
CA ARG A 209 7.84 5.22 14.97
C ARG A 209 7.38 6.25 13.94
N LYS A 210 8.30 6.98 13.31
CA LYS A 210 7.97 7.97 12.27
C LYS A 210 7.45 7.29 10.99
N ILE A 211 8.05 6.17 10.62
CA ILE A 211 7.60 5.37 9.47
C ILE A 211 6.24 4.73 9.79
N LEU A 212 6.08 4.15 10.98
CA LEU A 212 4.78 3.61 11.41
C LEU A 212 3.67 4.66 11.37
N ARG A 213 3.93 5.89 11.84
CA ARG A 213 2.97 7.01 11.77
C ARG A 213 2.63 7.41 10.34
N TYR A 214 3.62 7.51 9.46
CA TYR A 214 3.38 7.81 8.04
C TYR A 214 2.52 6.71 7.40
N ILE A 215 2.87 5.45 7.62
CA ILE A 215 2.10 4.33 7.07
C ILE A 215 0.69 4.30 7.66
N GLN A 216 0.55 4.57 8.96
CA GLN A 216 -0.76 4.69 9.60
C GLN A 216 -1.59 5.81 8.96
N SER A 217 -1.00 6.97 8.61
CA SER A 217 -1.75 8.03 7.93
C SER A 217 -2.23 7.59 6.54
N VAL A 218 -1.40 6.86 5.79
CA VAL A 218 -1.81 6.28 4.50
C VAL A 218 -2.94 5.25 4.67
N VAL A 219 -2.87 4.39 5.68
CA VAL A 219 -3.95 3.43 6.00
C VAL A 219 -5.23 4.18 6.39
N ALA A 220 -5.11 5.23 7.19
CA ALA A 220 -6.23 6.02 7.66
C ALA A 220 -6.97 6.72 6.52
N GLU A 221 -6.22 7.40 5.65
CA GLU A 221 -6.74 8.02 4.42
C GLU A 221 -7.44 6.97 3.54
N ASN A 222 -6.78 5.85 3.23
CA ASN A 222 -7.34 4.84 2.34
C ASN A 222 -8.54 4.08 2.92
N THR A 223 -8.68 3.98 4.25
CA THR A 223 -9.83 3.33 4.88
C THR A 223 -10.98 4.31 5.14
N ALA A 224 -10.72 5.60 5.27
CA ALA A 224 -11.76 6.64 5.34
C ALA A 224 -12.37 6.91 3.97
N ASP A 225 -11.54 6.99 2.93
CA ASP A 225 -11.94 7.51 1.62
C ASP A 225 -12.28 6.42 0.60
N ARG A 226 -12.29 5.13 0.97
CA ARG A 226 -12.64 4.03 0.07
C ARG A 226 -13.81 3.22 0.57
N ILE A 227 -14.61 2.72 -0.38
CA ILE A 227 -15.67 1.76 -0.12
C ILE A 227 -15.02 0.44 0.36
N SER A 228 -15.45 -0.02 1.53
CA SER A 228 -15.09 -1.36 2.03
C SER A 228 -15.55 -2.42 1.04
N VAL A 229 -14.64 -3.32 0.67
CA VAL A 229 -14.93 -4.43 -0.25
C VAL A 229 -15.64 -5.60 0.44
N ARG A 230 -15.75 -5.53 1.78
CA ARG A 230 -16.42 -6.51 2.62
C ARG A 230 -17.41 -5.82 3.55
N LYS A 231 -18.60 -5.53 3.03
CA LYS A 231 -19.64 -4.78 3.77
C LYS A 231 -20.28 -5.56 4.91
N GLU A 232 -20.22 -6.90 4.88
CA GLU A 232 -20.74 -7.78 5.94
C GLU A 232 -19.76 -7.97 7.10
N ASP A 233 -18.50 -7.61 6.90
CA ASP A 233 -17.45 -7.86 7.88
C ASP A 233 -17.36 -6.69 8.88
N ALA A 234 -16.80 -6.94 10.06
CA ALA A 234 -16.53 -5.90 11.04
C ALA A 234 -15.34 -5.03 10.59
N GLY A 235 -15.46 -3.72 10.77
CA GLY A 235 -14.43 -2.74 10.37
C GLY A 235 -14.44 -2.44 8.87
N VAL A 236 -13.32 -1.92 8.38
CA VAL A 236 -13.14 -1.53 6.97
C VAL A 236 -12.00 -2.32 6.35
N LEU A 237 -12.25 -2.83 5.13
CA LEU A 237 -11.22 -3.42 4.28
C LEU A 237 -11.26 -2.76 2.90
N ALA A 238 -10.25 -1.96 2.60
CA ALA A 238 -10.15 -1.22 1.34
C ALA A 238 -9.08 -1.84 0.43
N ILE A 239 -9.46 -2.26 -0.78
CA ILE A 239 -8.50 -2.73 -1.78
C ILE A 239 -7.67 -1.56 -2.32
N ALA A 240 -6.39 -1.82 -2.58
CA ALA A 240 -5.45 -0.97 -3.29
C ALA A 240 -4.74 -1.77 -4.41
N GLY A 241 -4.33 -1.07 -5.47
CA GLY A 241 -3.65 -1.67 -6.62
C GLY A 241 -4.58 -2.16 -7.74
N TRP A 242 -4.05 -3.06 -8.57
CA TRP A 242 -4.77 -3.68 -9.68
C TRP A 242 -5.87 -4.61 -9.16
N CYS A 243 -7.04 -4.57 -9.81
CA CYS A 243 -8.18 -5.40 -9.44
C CYS A 243 -8.88 -6.00 -10.66
N ALA A 244 -9.63 -7.08 -10.42
CA ALA A 244 -10.44 -7.78 -11.42
C ALA A 244 -11.85 -7.18 -11.61
N GLY A 245 -12.10 -5.97 -11.11
CA GLY A 245 -13.42 -5.35 -11.14
C GLY A 245 -14.52 -6.13 -10.40
N SER A 246 -15.78 -5.77 -10.67
CA SER A 246 -16.93 -6.43 -10.06
C SER A 246 -17.13 -7.84 -10.65
N ARG A 247 -17.95 -8.68 -10.00
CA ARG A 247 -18.27 -10.02 -10.54
C ARG A 247 -19.15 -9.94 -11.77
N SER A 248 -20.08 -8.99 -11.81
CA SER A 248 -20.98 -8.76 -12.95
C SER A 248 -20.29 -8.05 -14.11
N ARG A 249 -19.15 -7.38 -13.87
CA ARG A 249 -18.40 -6.62 -14.87
C ARG A 249 -16.90 -6.75 -14.56
N THR A 250 -16.35 -7.89 -14.97
CA THR A 250 -14.92 -8.18 -14.78
C THR A 250 -14.10 -7.30 -15.72
N THR A 251 -13.20 -6.51 -15.16
CA THR A 251 -12.27 -5.62 -15.90
C THR A 251 -10.90 -5.71 -15.24
N PHE A 252 -9.83 -5.46 -15.99
CA PHE A 252 -8.51 -5.23 -15.40
C PHE A 252 -8.25 -3.73 -15.36
N ASP A 253 -8.20 -3.16 -14.17
CA ASP A 253 -7.93 -1.74 -13.96
C ASP A 253 -7.41 -1.49 -12.54
N TRP A 254 -6.85 -0.32 -12.30
CA TRP A 254 -6.59 0.15 -10.95
C TRP A 254 -7.92 0.30 -10.19
N VAL A 255 -7.92 -0.03 -8.91
CA VAL A 255 -9.15 -0.08 -8.12
C VAL A 255 -9.86 1.30 -8.04
N LYS A 256 -11.10 1.35 -8.53
CA LYS A 256 -11.98 2.52 -8.51
C LYS A 256 -13.00 2.46 -7.37
N ASN A 257 -12.53 2.62 -6.14
CA ASN A 257 -13.37 2.52 -4.93
C ASN A 257 -13.33 3.77 -4.04
N LEU A 258 -12.83 4.91 -4.51
CA LEU A 258 -12.84 6.17 -3.77
C LEU A 258 -14.28 6.68 -3.54
N LEU A 259 -14.53 7.23 -2.36
CA LEU A 259 -15.76 7.92 -1.98
C LEU A 259 -15.67 9.38 -2.45
N GLY A 260 -16.68 9.85 -3.16
CA GLY A 260 -16.73 11.23 -3.66
C GLY A 260 -15.94 11.47 -4.95
N THR A 261 -15.91 12.73 -5.37
CA THR A 261 -15.28 13.16 -6.63
C THR A 261 -13.97 13.87 -6.32
N GLN A 262 -12.84 13.22 -6.61
CA GLN A 262 -11.51 13.83 -6.55
C GLN A 262 -11.04 14.28 -7.93
N SER A 263 -10.17 15.29 -7.97
CA SER A 263 -9.44 15.66 -9.20
C SER A 263 -8.54 14.52 -9.66
N LYS A 264 -8.11 14.55 -10.93
CA LYS A 264 -7.21 13.52 -11.47
C LYS A 264 -5.88 13.49 -10.70
N GLU A 265 -5.35 14.66 -10.36
CA GLU A 265 -4.09 14.86 -9.66
C GLU A 265 -4.16 14.30 -8.24
N GLN A 266 -5.27 14.57 -7.53
CA GLN A 266 -5.52 14.02 -6.20
C GLN A 266 -5.58 12.49 -6.25
N LYS A 267 -6.33 11.91 -7.20
CA LYS A 267 -6.41 10.44 -7.35
C LYS A 267 -5.03 9.83 -7.56
N MET A 268 -4.26 10.42 -8.46
CA MET A 268 -2.88 10.00 -8.71
C MET A 268 -2.07 10.02 -7.40
N GLU A 269 -2.03 11.14 -6.68
CA GLU A 269 -1.28 11.22 -5.42
C GLU A 269 -1.71 10.16 -4.39
N TYR A 270 -3.02 9.93 -4.22
CA TYR A 270 -3.56 8.89 -3.35
C TYR A 270 -3.07 7.49 -3.74
N GLU A 271 -3.10 7.19 -5.03
CA GLU A 271 -2.68 5.89 -5.56
C GLU A 271 -1.17 5.70 -5.46
N TYR A 272 -0.38 6.75 -5.69
CA TYR A 272 1.07 6.75 -5.48
C TYR A 272 1.45 6.45 -4.03
N ARG A 273 0.81 7.14 -3.07
CA ARG A 273 1.08 6.93 -1.64
C ARG A 273 0.69 5.53 -1.20
N ALA A 274 -0.43 5.00 -1.70
CA ALA A 274 -0.82 3.62 -1.47
C ALA A 274 0.21 2.62 -2.04
N ALA A 275 0.59 2.78 -3.32
CA ALA A 275 1.59 1.95 -3.97
C ALA A 275 2.94 2.00 -3.23
N SER A 276 3.36 3.18 -2.78
CA SER A 276 4.61 3.38 -2.05
C SER A 276 4.60 2.72 -0.66
N ALA A 277 3.48 2.79 0.06
CA ALA A 277 3.32 2.09 1.33
C ALA A 277 3.40 0.57 1.16
N PHE A 278 2.77 0.02 0.11
CA PHE A 278 2.88 -1.40 -0.22
C PHE A 278 4.27 -1.79 -0.70
N ALA A 279 4.95 -0.95 -1.49
CA ALA A 279 6.32 -1.20 -1.92
C ALA A 279 7.28 -1.26 -0.72
N LEU A 280 7.15 -0.32 0.23
CA LEU A 280 7.89 -0.39 1.49
C LEU A 280 7.64 -1.70 2.22
N PHE A 281 6.35 -2.05 2.41
CA PHE A 281 5.97 -3.29 3.09
C PHE A 281 6.54 -4.52 2.38
N TRP A 282 6.44 -4.58 1.06
CA TRP A 282 6.99 -5.67 0.26
C TRP A 282 8.51 -5.81 0.42
N ASN A 283 9.26 -4.70 0.36
CA ASN A 283 10.70 -4.75 0.54
C ASN A 283 11.10 -5.16 1.98
N MET A 284 10.28 -4.84 2.99
CA MET A 284 10.45 -5.39 4.34
C MET A 284 10.17 -6.89 4.37
N VAL A 285 9.11 -7.38 3.70
CA VAL A 285 8.85 -8.83 3.57
C VAL A 285 9.99 -9.54 2.86
N LYS A 286 10.57 -8.94 1.83
CA LYS A 286 11.76 -9.46 1.17
C LYS A 286 12.97 -9.55 2.11
N SER A 287 13.05 -8.72 3.13
CA SER A 287 14.19 -8.68 4.03
C SER A 287 14.00 -9.54 5.28
N LEU A 288 12.76 -9.66 5.76
CA LEU A 288 12.41 -10.24 7.06
C LEU A 288 11.50 -11.45 6.99
N GLY A 289 10.84 -11.69 5.86
CA GLY A 289 9.87 -12.77 5.72
C GLY A 289 10.54 -14.15 5.64
N PRO A 290 9.84 -15.24 6.02
CA PRO A 290 10.30 -16.59 5.74
C PRO A 290 10.54 -16.80 4.25
N GLU A 291 11.58 -17.56 3.91
CA GLU A 291 12.00 -17.74 2.51
C GLU A 291 10.89 -18.36 1.63
N GLU A 292 10.10 -19.28 2.17
CA GLU A 292 8.98 -19.91 1.46
C GLU A 292 7.87 -18.91 1.11
N VAL A 293 7.61 -17.94 2.00
CA VAL A 293 6.64 -16.86 1.78
C VAL A 293 7.15 -15.91 0.71
N ARG A 294 8.41 -15.48 0.84
CA ARG A 294 9.07 -14.59 -0.12
C ARG A 294 9.08 -15.19 -1.53
N ARG A 295 9.51 -16.45 -1.66
CA ARG A 295 9.58 -17.14 -2.96
C ARG A 295 8.22 -17.26 -3.63
N ASP A 296 7.19 -17.62 -2.86
CA ASP A 296 5.84 -17.77 -3.39
C ASP A 296 5.28 -16.43 -3.91
N LEU A 297 5.40 -15.37 -3.11
CA LEU A 297 4.94 -14.03 -3.50
C LEU A 297 5.78 -13.42 -4.64
N GLU A 298 7.10 -13.63 -4.66
CA GLU A 298 7.97 -13.15 -5.73
C GLU A 298 7.71 -13.91 -7.04
N ALA A 299 7.52 -15.23 -6.99
CA ALA A 299 7.15 -16.03 -8.15
C ALA A 299 5.81 -15.57 -8.73
N PHE A 300 4.81 -15.33 -7.88
CA PHE A 300 3.54 -14.77 -8.32
C PHE A 300 3.71 -13.38 -8.93
N ALA A 301 4.43 -12.48 -8.27
CA ALA A 301 4.61 -11.13 -8.76
C ALA A 301 5.51 -11.04 -10.01
N SER A 302 6.25 -12.11 -10.31
CA SER A 302 7.04 -12.29 -11.54
C SER A 302 6.30 -13.10 -12.61
N THR A 303 5.03 -13.45 -12.40
CA THR A 303 4.22 -14.14 -13.41
C THR A 303 4.13 -13.27 -14.66
N ASP A 304 4.51 -13.85 -15.80
CA ASP A 304 4.67 -13.15 -17.07
C ASP A 304 3.48 -12.22 -17.38
N GLY A 305 3.80 -10.93 -17.49
CA GLY A 305 2.91 -9.85 -17.90
C GLY A 305 2.20 -9.12 -16.76
N LEU A 306 1.96 -9.73 -15.60
CA LEU A 306 1.13 -9.07 -14.57
C LEU A 306 1.86 -7.86 -13.98
N TYR A 307 1.23 -6.68 -14.05
CA TYR A 307 1.82 -5.45 -13.53
C TYR A 307 1.98 -5.51 -12.01
N ARG A 308 3.14 -5.05 -11.51
CA ARG A 308 3.34 -4.76 -10.08
C ARG A 308 2.40 -3.64 -9.64
N MET A 309 2.21 -3.46 -8.32
CA MET A 309 1.40 -2.36 -7.80
C MET A 309 2.11 -1.01 -8.00
N ASP A 310 2.04 -0.50 -9.22
CA ASP A 310 2.53 0.79 -9.65
C ASP A 310 1.35 1.53 -10.30
N SER A 311 0.99 2.67 -9.72
CA SER A 311 -0.11 3.53 -10.21
C SER A 311 0.24 4.29 -11.49
N ALA A 312 1.41 4.04 -12.08
CA ALA A 312 1.85 4.55 -13.38
C ALA A 312 2.05 6.08 -13.45
N ILE A 313 2.18 6.75 -12.30
CA ILE A 313 2.35 8.21 -12.21
C ILE A 313 3.71 8.67 -12.74
N TRP A 314 4.70 7.78 -12.72
CA TRP A 314 6.02 7.96 -13.35
C TRP A 314 6.20 7.06 -14.58
N GLY A 315 5.09 6.65 -15.21
CA GLY A 315 5.10 6.02 -16.54
C GLY A 315 5.39 4.52 -16.56
N GLY A 316 5.11 3.76 -15.50
CA GLY A 316 5.34 2.30 -15.49
C GLY A 316 6.76 1.94 -15.94
N GLY A 317 7.71 2.86 -15.71
CA GLY A 317 9.04 2.83 -16.26
C GLY A 317 9.98 1.99 -15.42
N ARG A 318 11.08 1.55 -16.04
CA ARG A 318 12.15 0.70 -15.48
C ARG A 318 12.80 1.21 -14.18
N GLU A 319 12.47 2.39 -13.68
CA GLU A 319 13.17 2.99 -12.54
C GLU A 319 12.73 2.45 -11.17
N GLN A 320 11.60 1.74 -11.08
CA GLN A 320 11.10 1.05 -9.87
C GLN A 320 11.32 1.87 -8.59
N GLN A 321 10.53 2.92 -8.43
CA GLN A 321 10.74 3.90 -7.38
C GLN A 321 9.48 4.18 -6.59
N TYR A 322 9.66 4.32 -5.28
CA TYR A 322 8.63 4.69 -4.33
C TYR A 322 9.19 5.66 -3.30
N SER A 323 8.32 6.35 -2.58
CA SER A 323 8.76 7.29 -1.55
C SER A 323 8.02 7.15 -0.22
N VAL A 324 8.69 7.59 0.84
CA VAL A 324 8.18 7.60 2.20
C VAL A 324 8.39 8.99 2.78
N MET A 325 7.34 9.60 3.34
CA MET A 325 7.45 10.92 3.99
C MET A 325 7.91 10.76 5.43
N LEU A 326 8.96 11.49 5.82
CA LEU A 326 9.46 11.54 7.21
C LEU A 326 9.82 12.96 7.63
N ASP A 327 9.06 13.47 8.60
CA ASP A 327 9.19 14.84 9.12
C ASP A 327 9.22 15.86 7.97
N GLU A 328 8.23 15.79 7.08
CA GLU A 328 8.08 16.67 5.90
C GLU A 328 9.11 16.47 4.78
N GLU A 329 10.10 15.57 4.97
CA GLU A 329 11.03 15.19 3.91
C GLU A 329 10.56 13.94 3.17
N GLU A 330 10.49 14.02 1.84
CA GLU A 330 10.25 12.87 0.98
C GLU A 330 11.55 12.08 0.79
N LEU A 331 11.52 10.80 1.18
CA LEU A 331 12.63 9.88 0.93
C LEU A 331 12.32 8.99 -0.25
N LEU A 332 13.03 9.24 -1.36
CA LEU A 332 12.91 8.47 -2.59
C LEU A 332 13.83 7.24 -2.56
N PHE A 333 13.24 6.07 -2.79
CA PHE A 333 13.92 4.79 -3.02
C PHE A 333 13.90 4.52 -4.52
N GLN A 334 15.07 4.30 -5.12
CA GLN A 334 15.23 4.07 -6.57
C GLN A 334 15.79 2.67 -6.81
N GLY A 335 15.31 2.00 -7.87
CA GLY A 335 15.72 0.63 -8.21
C GLY A 335 15.29 -0.40 -7.16
N ALA A 336 14.18 -0.15 -6.46
CA ALA A 336 13.64 -1.03 -5.44
C ALA A 336 12.32 -1.65 -5.92
N ASP A 337 12.06 -2.91 -5.57
CA ASP A 337 10.92 -3.62 -6.14
C ASP A 337 9.59 -3.00 -5.71
N MET A 338 8.70 -2.84 -6.70
CA MET A 338 7.29 -2.55 -6.41
C MET A 338 6.60 -3.80 -5.87
N ALA A 339 5.56 -3.58 -5.06
CA ALA A 339 4.82 -4.67 -4.43
C ALA A 339 4.09 -5.57 -5.44
N PRO A 340 3.69 -6.80 -5.03
CA PRO A 340 2.70 -7.59 -5.76
C PRO A 340 1.47 -6.75 -6.14
N PRO A 341 0.77 -7.10 -7.23
CA PRO A 341 -0.20 -6.24 -7.94
C PRO A 341 -1.33 -5.65 -7.08
N SER A 342 -1.69 -6.30 -5.98
CA SER A 342 -2.89 -6.00 -5.22
C SER A 342 -2.66 -6.24 -3.73
N GLY A 343 -3.37 -5.46 -2.92
CA GLY A 343 -3.37 -5.57 -1.47
C GLY A 343 -4.59 -4.90 -0.86
N VAL A 344 -4.66 -4.92 0.46
CA VAL A 344 -5.75 -4.30 1.23
C VAL A 344 -5.21 -3.49 2.39
N PHE A 345 -5.84 -2.35 2.66
CA PHE A 345 -5.75 -1.63 3.92
C PHE A 345 -6.89 -2.08 4.83
N GLY A 346 -6.61 -2.26 6.11
CA GLY A 346 -7.56 -2.70 7.12
C GLY A 346 -7.60 -1.75 8.31
N ARG A 347 -8.82 -1.41 8.75
CA ARG A 347 -9.08 -0.67 9.98
C ARG A 347 -10.11 -1.42 10.81
N ASN A 348 -9.73 -1.78 12.04
CA ASN A 348 -10.53 -2.61 12.95
C ASN A 348 -11.12 -3.85 12.26
N TYR A 349 -10.45 -4.34 11.22
CA TYR A 349 -11.01 -5.36 10.35
C TYR A 349 -11.02 -6.70 11.06
N ALA A 350 -12.19 -7.32 11.15
CA ALA A 350 -12.35 -8.65 11.69
C ALA A 350 -13.25 -9.49 10.80
N ARG A 351 -12.96 -10.80 10.77
CA ARG A 351 -13.73 -11.76 9.99
C ARG A 351 -13.81 -13.10 10.69
N PHE A 352 -15.01 -13.66 10.67
CA PHE A 352 -15.32 -15.03 11.09
C PHE A 352 -14.36 -16.06 10.48
N VAL A 353 -14.32 -17.27 11.05
CA VAL A 353 -13.44 -18.35 10.57
C VAL A 353 -13.81 -18.74 9.13
N HIS A 354 -12.88 -18.52 8.20
CA HIS A 354 -13.08 -18.67 6.76
C HIS A 354 -11.83 -19.17 6.04
N ARG A 355 -11.95 -19.38 4.72
CA ARG A 355 -10.87 -19.67 3.78
C ARG A 355 -11.05 -18.83 2.54
N GLU A 356 -9.95 -18.51 1.87
CA GLU A 356 -9.96 -17.79 0.62
C GLU A 356 -9.03 -18.45 -0.38
N ARG A 357 -9.40 -18.44 -1.66
CA ARG A 357 -8.50 -18.84 -2.74
C ARG A 357 -7.77 -17.62 -3.26
N GLN A 358 -6.47 -17.75 -3.44
CA GLN A 358 -5.59 -16.73 -3.99
C GLN A 358 -4.72 -17.35 -5.09
N PRO A 359 -4.14 -16.55 -6.00
CA PRO A 359 -3.28 -17.09 -7.06
C PRO A 359 -1.87 -17.47 -6.56
N HIS A 360 -1.61 -17.28 -5.27
CA HIS A 360 -0.39 -17.61 -4.56
C HIS A 360 -0.75 -18.32 -3.24
N ARG A 361 0.21 -19.03 -2.66
CA ARG A 361 -0.02 -19.91 -1.50
C ARG A 361 -0.03 -19.14 -0.18
N TRP A 362 0.77 -18.09 -0.06
CA TRP A 362 1.03 -17.36 1.17
C TRP A 362 0.47 -15.94 1.10
N SER A 363 -0.07 -15.47 2.21
CA SER A 363 -0.37 -14.06 2.42
C SER A 363 0.39 -13.54 3.62
N VAL A 364 0.59 -12.23 3.61
CA VAL A 364 1.27 -11.52 4.68
C VAL A 364 0.52 -10.23 5.00
N SER A 365 0.39 -9.94 6.29
CA SER A 365 -0.19 -8.71 6.79
C SER A 365 0.80 -8.02 7.70
N TRP A 366 0.65 -6.71 7.85
CA TRP A 366 1.42 -5.87 8.73
C TRP A 366 0.48 -4.99 9.55
N THR A 367 0.44 -5.24 10.85
CA THR A 367 -0.25 -4.37 11.80
C THR A 367 0.64 -3.18 12.10
N THR A 368 0.25 -2.00 11.62
CA THR A 368 1.03 -0.76 11.71
C THR A 368 0.68 0.06 12.94
N TYR A 369 -0.53 -0.16 13.48
CA TYR A 369 -0.99 0.42 14.73
C TYR A 369 -1.87 -0.57 15.48
N ARG A 370 -1.67 -0.61 16.80
CA ARG A 370 -2.53 -1.27 17.78
C ARG A 370 -2.63 -0.36 19.00
N LEU A 371 -3.86 -0.11 19.44
CA LEU A 371 -4.12 0.61 20.69
C LEU A 371 -3.42 -0.11 21.85
N GLN A 372 -2.69 0.64 22.66
CA GLN A 372 -2.09 0.11 23.88
C GLN A 372 -3.11 0.20 25.02
N SER A 373 -3.42 -0.92 25.64
CA SER A 373 -4.26 -0.96 26.84
C SER A 373 -3.64 -1.86 27.89
N SER A 374 -3.39 -1.32 29.08
CA SER A 374 -2.99 -2.11 30.24
C SER A 374 -4.19 -2.89 30.77
N GLY A 375 -4.24 -4.19 30.50
CA GLY A 375 -5.18 -5.13 31.13
C GLY A 375 -6.56 -5.26 30.48
N THR A 376 -6.88 -4.48 29.45
CA THR A 376 -8.13 -4.65 28.68
C THR A 376 -7.88 -5.54 27.47
N GLU A 377 -8.68 -6.60 27.31
CA GLU A 377 -8.70 -7.40 26.10
C GLU A 377 -9.35 -6.61 24.96
N LEU A 378 -8.60 -6.36 23.89
CA LEU A 378 -9.02 -5.54 22.76
C LEU A 378 -9.54 -6.34 21.57
N GLY A 379 -9.48 -7.68 21.60
CA GLY A 379 -9.86 -8.53 20.47
C GLY A 379 -8.98 -8.28 19.25
N GLY A 380 -9.48 -8.55 18.04
CA GLY A 380 -8.71 -8.34 16.81
C GLY A 380 -7.50 -9.27 16.67
N HIS A 381 -7.46 -10.38 17.40
CA HIS A 381 -6.40 -11.38 17.32
C HIS A 381 -6.56 -12.25 16.08
N PHE A 382 -5.45 -12.71 15.51
CA PHE A 382 -5.46 -13.55 14.32
C PHE A 382 -5.36 -15.04 14.69
N TYR A 383 -6.04 -15.91 13.95
CA TYR A 383 -6.11 -17.33 14.25
C TYR A 383 -5.74 -18.20 13.04
N LEU A 384 -4.85 -19.17 13.24
CA LEU A 384 -4.60 -20.27 12.31
C LEU A 384 -5.40 -21.48 12.81
N CYS A 385 -6.67 -21.55 12.42
CA CYS A 385 -7.65 -22.40 13.09
C CYS A 385 -7.41 -23.89 12.88
N ASN A 386 -6.84 -24.29 11.74
CA ASN A 386 -6.43 -25.69 11.51
C ASN A 386 -5.38 -26.19 12.52
N TRP A 387 -4.67 -25.28 13.16
CA TRP A 387 -3.52 -25.56 14.03
C TRP A 387 -3.77 -25.13 15.47
N GLY A 388 -4.94 -24.54 15.79
CA GLY A 388 -5.25 -24.07 17.13
C GLY A 388 -4.28 -22.99 17.63
N ILE A 389 -3.78 -22.14 16.73
CA ILE A 389 -2.83 -21.08 17.07
C ILE A 389 -3.59 -19.75 17.13
N ARG A 390 -3.44 -19.03 18.24
CA ARG A 390 -3.80 -17.62 18.37
C ARG A 390 -2.54 -16.77 18.28
N ILE A 391 -2.60 -15.72 17.46
CA ILE A 391 -1.57 -14.69 17.36
C ILE A 391 -2.19 -13.41 17.91
N ARG A 392 -1.75 -12.99 19.11
CA ARG A 392 -2.25 -11.75 19.71
C ARG A 392 -1.78 -10.56 18.89
N ALA A 393 -2.68 -9.61 18.67
CA ALA A 393 -2.42 -8.47 17.78
C ALA A 393 -1.53 -7.44 18.49
N ALA A 394 -0.46 -7.01 17.82
CA ALA A 394 0.46 -5.99 18.33
C ALA A 394 0.93 -5.06 17.20
N THR A 395 1.33 -3.84 17.56
CA THR A 395 1.93 -2.88 16.62
C THR A 395 3.22 -3.45 16.03
N SER A 396 3.53 -3.09 14.78
CA SER A 396 4.77 -3.48 14.11
C SER A 396 4.94 -5.01 13.95
N THR A 397 3.81 -5.71 13.76
CA THR A 397 3.79 -7.17 13.60
C THR A 397 3.52 -7.56 12.16
N MET A 398 4.37 -8.41 11.58
CA MET A 398 4.01 -9.15 10.37
C MET A 398 3.42 -10.51 10.71
N VAL A 399 2.30 -10.86 10.08
CA VAL A 399 1.68 -12.19 10.23
C VAL A 399 1.68 -12.89 8.87
N PHE A 400 2.09 -14.16 8.85
CA PHE A 400 2.17 -15.00 7.66
C PHE A 400 1.17 -16.15 7.77
N TRP A 401 0.38 -16.39 6.73
CA TRP A 401 -0.58 -17.50 6.71
C TRP A 401 -0.87 -17.98 5.30
N LYS A 402 -1.45 -19.18 5.20
CA LYS A 402 -1.98 -19.73 3.95
C LYS A 402 -3.48 -19.40 3.85
N PRO A 403 -3.94 -18.59 2.87
CA PRO A 403 -5.35 -18.20 2.77
C PRO A 403 -6.31 -19.39 2.60
N GLU A 404 -5.86 -20.48 1.99
CA GLU A 404 -6.68 -21.67 1.75
C GLU A 404 -6.91 -22.52 3.02
N GLU A 405 -6.24 -22.18 4.11
CA GLU A 405 -6.40 -22.79 5.42
C GLU A 405 -7.42 -22.03 6.28
N TRP A 406 -8.10 -22.71 7.22
CA TRP A 406 -9.08 -22.03 8.06
C TRP A 406 -8.38 -21.01 8.95
N HIS A 407 -8.78 -19.75 8.81
CA HIS A 407 -8.26 -18.64 9.59
C HIS A 407 -9.35 -17.62 9.89
N GLY A 408 -9.11 -16.73 10.83
CA GLY A 408 -10.04 -15.67 11.19
C GLY A 408 -9.40 -14.63 12.08
N THR A 409 -10.11 -13.52 12.27
CA THR A 409 -9.70 -12.43 13.15
C THR A 409 -10.84 -12.17 14.14
N SER A 410 -10.55 -12.13 15.44
CA SER A 410 -11.57 -11.89 16.45
C SER A 410 -12.14 -10.49 16.42
N LEU A 411 -13.40 -10.35 16.84
CA LEU A 411 -14.07 -9.07 16.88
C LEU A 411 -13.33 -8.10 17.82
N PRO A 412 -13.07 -6.85 17.42
CA PRO A 412 -12.39 -5.87 18.25
C PRO A 412 -13.28 -5.39 19.39
N ASN A 413 -12.69 -4.96 20.50
CA ASN A 413 -13.40 -4.43 21.65
C ASN A 413 -13.87 -2.98 21.42
N MET A 414 -14.83 -2.82 20.52
CA MET A 414 -15.45 -1.55 20.18
C MET A 414 -16.95 -1.73 19.98
N VAL A 415 -17.71 -0.65 20.09
CA VAL A 415 -19.12 -0.64 19.70
C VAL A 415 -19.18 -0.51 18.17
N PRO A 416 -19.99 -1.34 17.48
CA PRO A 416 -20.16 -1.23 16.04
C PRO A 416 -20.63 0.17 15.63
N HIS A 417 -20.04 0.71 14.57
CA HIS A 417 -20.30 2.06 14.01
C HIS A 417 -19.74 3.25 14.82
N GLU A 418 -19.02 3.02 15.92
CA GLU A 418 -18.23 4.07 16.57
C GLU A 418 -16.84 4.22 15.93
N ASP A 419 -16.30 5.43 15.97
CA ASP A 419 -14.99 5.77 15.39
C ASP A 419 -13.79 5.38 16.29
N THR A 420 -13.97 4.44 17.21
CA THR A 420 -12.90 3.96 18.09
C THR A 420 -11.86 3.21 17.28
N LEU A 421 -10.62 3.72 17.21
CA LEU A 421 -9.52 3.05 16.54
C LEU A 421 -8.83 2.04 17.47
N ILE A 422 -8.94 0.75 17.15
CA ILE A 422 -8.27 -0.35 17.86
C ILE A 422 -7.02 -0.80 17.10
N SER A 423 -7.10 -0.94 15.78
CA SER A 423 -5.98 -1.40 14.96
C SER A 423 -6.08 -0.92 13.52
N ASP A 424 -4.93 -0.56 12.95
CA ASP A 424 -4.73 -0.31 11.53
C ASP A 424 -3.65 -1.24 10.98
N GLY A 425 -3.76 -1.59 9.71
CA GLY A 425 -2.75 -2.39 9.02
C GLY A 425 -2.99 -2.53 7.54
N MET A 426 -2.17 -3.36 6.91
CA MET A 426 -2.28 -3.71 5.50
C MET A 426 -1.94 -5.16 5.25
N ALA A 427 -2.37 -5.72 4.13
CA ALA A 427 -2.03 -7.07 3.74
C ALA A 427 -1.81 -7.20 2.24
N ILE A 428 -0.81 -8.00 1.87
CA ILE A 428 -0.61 -8.48 0.50
C ILE A 428 -1.50 -9.71 0.34
N VAL A 429 -2.63 -9.49 -0.31
CA VAL A 429 -3.63 -10.50 -0.66
C VAL A 429 -4.11 -10.20 -2.06
N THR A 430 -4.38 -11.23 -2.86
CA THR A 430 -4.77 -11.04 -4.25
C THR A 430 -6.00 -11.88 -4.60
N SER A 431 -6.97 -11.23 -5.24
CA SER A 431 -8.15 -11.92 -5.77
C SER A 431 -7.71 -12.97 -6.79
N ASN A 432 -8.16 -14.22 -6.63
CA ASN A 432 -7.94 -15.31 -7.59
C ASN A 432 -8.43 -15.00 -9.02
N ARG A 433 -9.31 -14.01 -9.20
CA ARG A 433 -9.76 -13.54 -10.51
C ARG A 433 -8.77 -12.62 -11.24
N LEU A 434 -7.79 -12.05 -10.54
CA LEU A 434 -6.91 -11.03 -11.10
C LEU A 434 -6.07 -11.56 -12.28
N PRO A 435 -5.43 -12.74 -12.21
CA PRO A 435 -4.68 -13.26 -13.35
C PRO A 435 -5.56 -13.47 -14.59
N GLY A 436 -6.78 -13.98 -14.40
CA GLY A 436 -7.73 -14.18 -15.50
C GLY A 436 -8.22 -12.87 -16.12
N ALA A 437 -8.44 -11.82 -15.31
CA ALA A 437 -8.80 -10.49 -15.81
C ALA A 437 -7.64 -9.86 -16.58
N PHE A 438 -6.42 -9.98 -16.06
CA PHE A 438 -5.21 -9.48 -16.72
C PHE A 438 -4.96 -10.17 -18.05
N LYS A 439 -5.04 -11.51 -18.10
CA LYS A 439 -4.89 -12.29 -19.34
C LYS A 439 -5.86 -11.81 -20.43
N LYS A 440 -7.14 -11.63 -20.09
CA LYS A 440 -8.14 -11.13 -21.04
C LYS A 440 -7.85 -9.72 -21.54
N PHE A 441 -7.35 -8.84 -20.67
CA PHE A 441 -6.91 -7.50 -21.04
C PHE A 441 -5.71 -7.55 -22.00
N TRP A 442 -4.71 -8.38 -21.70
CA TRP A 442 -3.52 -8.55 -22.52
C TRP A 442 -3.83 -9.15 -23.89
N GLU A 443 -4.72 -10.13 -23.97
CA GLU A 443 -5.16 -10.77 -25.21
C GLU A 443 -6.09 -9.88 -26.05
N GLY A 444 -6.37 -8.64 -25.63
CA GLY A 444 -7.24 -7.72 -26.35
C GLY A 444 -8.72 -8.11 -26.37
N THR A 445 -9.08 -9.21 -25.70
CA THR A 445 -10.48 -9.68 -25.52
C THR A 445 -11.30 -8.83 -24.55
N ILE A 446 -10.69 -7.78 -23.98
CA ILE A 446 -11.37 -6.65 -23.33
C ILE A 446 -10.81 -5.40 -24.00
N SER A 447 -11.47 -4.91 -25.05
CA SER A 447 -11.00 -3.74 -25.79
C SER A 447 -11.56 -2.44 -25.20
N TYR A 448 -10.81 -1.34 -25.32
CA TYR A 448 -11.26 0.01 -24.98
C TYR A 448 -12.56 0.39 -25.72
N GLU A 449 -12.81 -0.20 -26.88
CA GLU A 449 -14.01 0.03 -27.69
C GLU A 449 -15.27 -0.63 -27.12
N GLU A 450 -15.15 -1.76 -26.41
CA GLU A 450 -16.28 -2.36 -25.68
C GLU A 450 -16.68 -1.50 -24.47
N LEU A 451 -15.72 -0.81 -23.86
CA LEU A 451 -15.95 0.18 -22.80
C LEU A 451 -16.70 1.40 -23.33
N VAL A 452 -16.28 1.97 -24.46
CA VAL A 452 -16.93 3.13 -25.10
C VAL A 452 -18.33 2.80 -25.63
N LYS A 453 -18.55 1.61 -26.20
CA LYS A 453 -19.89 1.16 -26.64
C LYS A 453 -20.84 0.98 -25.45
N LEU A 454 -20.34 0.60 -24.27
CA LEU A 454 -21.16 0.47 -23.06
C LEU A 454 -21.43 1.80 -22.37
N GLU A 455 -20.49 2.74 -22.37
CA GLU A 455 -20.69 4.09 -21.82
C GLU A 455 -21.81 4.83 -22.56
N ARG A 456 -21.90 4.66 -23.89
CA ARG A 456 -23.02 5.18 -24.69
C ARG A 456 -24.37 4.53 -24.33
N LYS A 457 -24.40 3.22 -24.04
CA LYS A 457 -25.61 2.53 -23.57
C LYS A 457 -26.07 2.97 -22.19
N ILE A 458 -25.14 3.28 -21.29
CA ILE A 458 -25.46 3.74 -19.92
C ILE A 458 -25.96 5.20 -19.93
N ALA A 459 -25.41 6.06 -20.79
CA ALA A 459 -25.94 7.41 -20.99
C ALA A 459 -27.39 7.40 -21.49
N GLN A 460 -27.71 6.54 -22.46
CA GLN A 460 -29.08 6.39 -22.98
C GLN A 460 -30.09 5.86 -21.95
N VAL A 461 -29.67 4.95 -21.06
CA VAL A 461 -30.56 4.41 -20.01
C VAL A 461 -30.80 5.42 -18.87
N ASN A 462 -29.86 6.32 -18.60
CA ASN A 462 -30.03 7.35 -17.57
C ASN A 462 -30.89 8.54 -18.04
N ASP A 463 -30.93 8.84 -19.34
CA ASP A 463 -31.82 9.85 -19.91
C ASP A 463 -33.30 9.39 -19.93
N GLU A 464 -33.57 8.09 -19.85
CA GLU A 464 -34.93 7.53 -19.79
C GLU A 464 -35.50 7.41 -18.36
N VAL A 465 -34.68 7.68 -17.32
CA VAL A 465 -35.07 7.52 -15.90
C VAL A 465 -35.12 8.88 -15.16
N GLU A 466 -35.29 10.00 -15.88
CA GLU A 466 -35.76 11.25 -15.25
C GLU A 466 -37.24 11.12 -14.82
N VAL A 467 -37.43 10.61 -13.60
CA VAL A 467 -38.70 10.74 -12.88
C VAL A 467 -38.88 12.21 -12.47
N PRO A 468 -40.04 12.86 -12.77
CA PRO A 468 -40.20 14.28 -12.52
C PRO A 468 -40.17 14.61 -11.03
N VAL A 469 -39.21 15.47 -10.65
CA VAL A 469 -39.13 16.09 -9.33
C VAL A 469 -40.37 16.99 -9.12
N ARG A 470 -41.37 16.48 -8.39
CA ARG A 470 -42.48 17.30 -7.89
C ARG A 470 -41.94 18.36 -6.94
N ARG A 471 -41.85 19.60 -7.44
CA ARG A 471 -41.65 20.81 -6.64
C ARG A 471 -42.74 20.92 -5.57
N LYS A 472 -42.36 20.85 -4.28
CA LYS A 472 -43.24 21.22 -3.16
C LYS A 472 -43.59 22.71 -3.29
N ARG A 473 -44.84 22.99 -3.63
CA ARG A 473 -45.42 24.33 -3.65
C ARG A 473 -45.68 24.74 -2.19
N VAL A 474 -44.97 25.78 -1.75
CA VAL A 474 -45.29 26.54 -0.55
C VAL A 474 -46.68 27.14 -0.74
N LEU A 475 -47.61 26.85 0.17
CA LEU A 475 -48.84 27.62 0.35
C LEU A 475 -48.96 28.04 1.81
N ARG A 476 -48.69 29.32 2.04
CA ARG A 476 -49.16 30.08 3.19
C ARG A 476 -50.60 30.53 2.93
N LYS A 477 -51.46 30.38 3.95
CA LYS A 477 -52.51 31.30 4.47
C LYS A 477 -53.91 30.67 4.63
N ARG A 478 -54.38 30.80 5.89
CA ARG A 478 -55.71 31.22 6.39
C ARG A 478 -56.95 30.41 5.93
N ALA A 479 -57.59 29.72 6.86
CA ALA A 479 -58.63 30.26 7.72
C ALA A 479 -58.58 29.53 9.08
#